data_AF-A0A511D782-F1
#
_entry.id   AF-A0A511D782-F1
#
_cell.length_a   1.000
_cell.length_b   1.000
_cell.length_c   1.000
_cell.angle_alpha   90.00
_cell.angle_beta   90.00
_cell.angle_gamma   90.00
#
_symmetry.space_group_name_H-M   'P 1'
#
loop_
_entity.id
_entity.type
_entity.pdbx_description
1 polymer ?
#
loop_
_entity_poly.entity_id
_entity_poly.type
_entity_poly.pdbx_seq_one_letter_code
_entity_poly.pdbx_strand_id
1 'polypeptide(L)'
;MRIRLVLLLLVVAALMMPSAAAIAQEGQAVGGTLRGPDGGPVAGVTISVAQGGAAIGTATSGPDGTWQVPIPAPGNYDITLDTSTLPAGVELRDPDGATLAGVTVRPGQQRTVLFPLVAAGAATGDGGAAPAPVPAPAGPGTGAVLAQLTLAGIKFGAIIAITAIGLSLIFGTTNLINFAHGELVTIGAIAAFFLNAATLGPEWGLIPSALVAIAIGALVGAALELGLWRPLRRRGTGRIQLFVVSIGLSLLLRHILLVIFGSRPRPYAQYVIQEVMVFGPISITPRDLVITLLSLGALVAVGLMLLRTRIGKAMRAVSDDRELAEASGVNVSRVILYVWILGGGLAALGGVLFGLAEIVAWDMGFRLLLLMFAAVILGGLGSPFGAMVGGLLVGLVAQLSTVYFPVELQNAWALGVLILVLLVRPQGILGRPVRVG
;
A
#
# COMPACT_ATOMS: atom_id res chain seq x y z
N MET A 1 -38.22 -6.16 -7.15
CA MET A 1 -37.27 -7.29 -6.95
C MET A 1 -35.86 -6.83 -6.55
N ARG A 2 -35.32 -5.75 -7.12
CA ARG A 2 -33.93 -5.27 -6.90
C ARG A 2 -33.61 -4.82 -5.45
N ILE A 3 -34.54 -4.15 -4.75
CA ILE A 3 -34.31 -3.67 -3.37
C ILE A 3 -34.31 -4.81 -2.34
N ARG A 4 -35.15 -5.84 -2.53
CA ARG A 4 -35.20 -7.00 -1.63
C ARG A 4 -33.95 -7.88 -1.77
N LEU A 5 -33.37 -7.97 -2.97
CA LEU A 5 -32.10 -8.67 -3.18
C LEU A 5 -30.91 -7.93 -2.54
N VAL A 6 -30.92 -6.58 -2.55
CA VAL A 6 -29.90 -5.74 -1.91
C VAL A 6 -29.97 -5.86 -0.39
N LEU A 7 -31.17 -5.87 0.19
CA LEU A 7 -31.37 -6.14 1.62
C LEU A 7 -30.94 -7.56 1.98
N LEU A 8 -31.27 -8.55 1.15
CA LEU A 8 -30.85 -9.93 1.36
C LEU A 8 -29.32 -10.09 1.31
N LEU A 9 -28.64 -9.43 0.36
CA LEU A 9 -27.17 -9.46 0.24
C LEU A 9 -26.47 -8.73 1.39
N LEU A 10 -27.02 -7.60 1.87
CA LEU A 10 -26.51 -6.91 3.05
C LEU A 10 -26.72 -7.72 4.33
N VAL A 11 -27.85 -8.42 4.46
CA VAL A 11 -28.14 -9.31 5.58
C VAL A 11 -27.27 -10.57 5.53
N VAL A 12 -27.03 -11.15 4.35
CA VAL A 12 -26.10 -12.28 4.18
C VAL A 12 -24.66 -11.86 4.43
N ALA A 13 -24.23 -10.66 4.03
CA ALA A 13 -22.91 -10.12 4.37
C ALA A 13 -22.74 -9.84 5.87
N ALA A 14 -23.82 -9.45 6.56
CA ALA A 14 -23.85 -9.31 8.02
C ALA A 14 -23.87 -10.67 8.76
N LEU A 15 -24.49 -11.70 8.18
CA LEU A 15 -24.58 -13.06 8.74
C LEU A 15 -23.34 -13.93 8.43
N MET A 16 -22.56 -13.58 7.40
CA MET A 16 -21.26 -14.21 7.07
C MET A 16 -20.09 -13.56 7.81
N MET A 17 -20.35 -12.59 8.69
CA MET A 17 -19.35 -12.15 9.66
C MET A 17 -19.04 -13.34 10.58
N PRO A 18 -17.78 -13.82 10.64
CA PRO A 18 -17.43 -14.85 11.60
C PRO A 18 -17.78 -14.33 13.00
N SER A 19 -18.57 -15.11 13.75
CA SER A 19 -18.80 -14.88 15.16
C SER A 19 -17.44 -14.72 15.84
N ALA A 20 -17.30 -13.70 16.69
CA ALA A 20 -16.08 -13.31 17.39
C ALA A 20 -15.46 -14.38 18.32
N ALA A 21 -15.88 -15.64 18.22
CA ALA A 21 -15.48 -16.75 19.07
C ALA A 21 -14.58 -17.79 18.38
N ALA A 22 -14.15 -17.61 17.13
CA ALA A 22 -13.32 -18.60 16.45
C ALA A 22 -12.26 -17.99 15.52
N ILE A 23 -11.38 -17.15 16.08
CA ILE A 23 -10.03 -16.96 15.55
C ILE A 23 -9.11 -16.97 16.75
N ALA A 24 -8.37 -18.06 16.94
CA ALA A 24 -7.22 -18.07 17.84
C ALA A 24 -6.23 -17.03 17.31
N GLN A 25 -6.19 -15.86 17.96
CA GLN A 25 -5.38 -14.71 17.55
C GLN A 25 -3.99 -14.81 18.19
N GLU A 26 -3.00 -15.20 17.39
CA GLU A 26 -1.66 -14.63 17.52
C GLU A 26 -1.68 -13.28 16.80
N GLY A 27 -1.52 -12.16 17.52
CA GLY A 27 -1.44 -10.88 16.80
C GLY A 27 -1.09 -9.65 17.61
N GLN A 28 -1.41 -9.60 18.91
CA GLN A 28 -1.14 -8.43 19.75
C GLN A 28 -0.30 -8.86 20.95
N ALA A 29 0.76 -8.11 21.22
CA ALA A 29 1.64 -8.38 22.34
C ALA A 29 2.33 -7.12 22.80
N VAL A 30 2.65 -7.08 24.09
CA VAL A 30 3.57 -6.10 24.66
C VAL A 30 4.87 -6.83 24.95
N GLY A 31 6.00 -6.22 24.61
CA GLY A 31 7.30 -6.82 24.89
C GLY A 31 8.41 -5.79 24.96
N GLY A 32 9.62 -6.28 25.18
CA GLY A 32 10.78 -5.43 25.29
C GLY A 32 12.06 -6.22 25.43
N THR A 33 13.17 -5.50 25.52
CA THR A 33 14.47 -6.07 25.86
C THR A 33 15.04 -5.30 27.04
N LEU A 34 15.39 -6.02 28.11
CA LEU A 34 16.07 -5.46 29.26
C LEU A 34 17.58 -5.50 29.01
N ARG A 35 18.21 -4.33 29.15
CA ARG A 35 19.66 -4.18 29.03
C ARG A 35 20.22 -3.54 30.28
N GLY A 36 21.31 -4.11 30.76
CA GLY A 36 22.01 -3.65 31.94
C GLY A 36 22.92 -2.45 31.65
N PRO A 37 23.63 -1.95 32.67
CA PRO A 37 24.49 -0.76 32.59
C PRO A 37 25.64 -0.92 31.57
N ASP A 38 26.13 -2.14 31.42
CA ASP A 38 27.19 -2.51 30.46
C ASP A 38 26.65 -2.78 29.04
N GLY A 39 25.35 -2.57 28.81
CA GLY A 39 24.67 -2.81 27.53
C GLY A 39 24.33 -4.27 27.22
N GLY A 40 24.71 -5.20 28.12
CA GLY A 40 24.40 -6.64 28.04
C GLY A 40 22.95 -6.97 28.44
N PRO A 41 22.43 -8.15 28.05
CA PRO A 41 21.06 -8.56 28.35
C PRO A 41 20.83 -8.87 29.84
N VAL A 42 19.64 -8.57 30.36
CA VAL A 42 19.24 -8.89 31.75
C VAL A 42 18.13 -9.93 31.75
N ALA A 43 18.47 -11.15 32.16
CA ALA A 43 17.57 -12.30 32.23
C ALA A 43 16.95 -12.47 33.62
N GLY A 44 15.81 -13.16 33.70
CA GLY A 44 15.17 -13.57 34.97
C GLY A 44 14.30 -12.51 35.64
N VAL A 45 14.07 -11.36 35.00
CA VAL A 45 13.23 -10.28 35.55
C VAL A 45 11.78 -10.53 35.17
N THR A 46 10.87 -10.39 36.13
CA THR A 46 9.43 -10.59 35.92
C THR A 46 8.73 -9.28 35.59
N ILE A 47 7.93 -9.29 34.53
CA ILE A 47 7.11 -8.18 34.08
C ILE A 47 5.65 -8.63 34.09
N SER A 48 4.79 -7.83 34.68
CA SER A 48 3.34 -8.05 34.74
C SER A 48 2.60 -7.01 33.92
N VAL A 49 1.49 -7.43 33.31
CA VAL A 49 0.60 -6.56 32.54
C VAL A 49 -0.80 -6.62 33.15
N ALA A 50 -1.35 -5.46 33.49
CA ALA A 50 -2.69 -5.30 34.04
C ALA A 50 -3.53 -4.34 33.21
N GLN A 51 -4.85 -4.45 33.32
CA GLN A 51 -5.81 -3.54 32.70
C GLN A 51 -6.87 -3.17 33.72
N GLY A 52 -6.96 -1.89 34.10
CA GLY A 52 -7.95 -1.41 35.08
C GLY A 52 -7.86 -2.13 36.44
N GLY A 53 -6.65 -2.57 36.83
CA GLY A 53 -6.39 -3.32 38.06
C GLY A 53 -6.52 -4.85 37.95
N ALA A 54 -6.98 -5.40 36.82
CA ALA A 54 -7.05 -6.84 36.60
C ALA A 54 -5.78 -7.36 35.89
N ALA A 55 -5.18 -8.44 36.39
CA ALA A 55 -3.99 -9.05 35.80
C ALA A 55 -4.32 -9.79 34.49
N ILE A 56 -3.59 -9.47 33.42
CA ILE A 56 -3.78 -10.05 32.08
C ILE A 56 -2.76 -11.16 31.83
N GLY A 57 -1.51 -10.93 32.22
CA GLY A 57 -0.44 -11.90 32.04
C GLY A 57 0.88 -11.42 32.62
N THR A 58 1.81 -12.36 32.76
CA THR A 58 3.18 -12.12 33.25
C THR A 58 4.18 -12.79 32.33
N ALA A 59 5.34 -12.17 32.13
CA ALA A 59 6.45 -12.76 31.41
C ALA A 59 7.76 -12.56 32.17
N THR A 60 8.67 -13.49 32.02
CA THR A 60 10.02 -13.41 32.57
C THR A 60 11.01 -13.19 31.43
N SER A 61 11.99 -12.30 31.60
CA SER A 61 13.00 -12.05 30.57
C SER A 61 13.90 -13.27 30.35
N GLY A 62 14.08 -13.63 29.08
CA GLY A 62 14.92 -14.74 28.66
C GLY A 62 16.42 -14.42 28.70
N PRO A 63 17.30 -15.38 28.32
CA PRO A 63 18.76 -15.21 28.31
C PRO A 63 19.25 -14.02 27.47
N ASP A 64 18.51 -13.66 26.42
CA ASP A 64 18.80 -12.53 25.54
C ASP A 64 18.17 -11.20 26.03
N GLY A 65 17.61 -11.20 27.25
CA GLY A 65 16.95 -10.04 27.87
C GLY A 65 15.56 -9.74 27.31
N THR A 66 15.07 -10.53 26.36
CA THR A 66 13.78 -10.36 25.70
C THR A 66 12.64 -10.89 26.57
N TRP A 67 11.51 -10.19 26.55
CA TRP A 67 10.27 -10.63 27.19
C TRP A 67 9.06 -10.22 26.35
N GLN A 68 7.98 -10.98 26.45
CA GLN A 68 6.76 -10.73 25.70
C GLN A 68 5.54 -11.30 26.43
N VAL A 69 4.48 -10.49 26.53
CA VAL A 69 3.17 -10.88 27.04
C VAL A 69 2.15 -10.73 25.91
N PRO A 70 1.50 -11.82 25.46
CA PRO A 70 0.38 -11.75 24.52
C PRO A 70 -0.79 -11.00 25.14
N ILE A 71 -1.43 -10.14 24.36
CA ILE A 71 -2.56 -9.32 24.81
C ILE A 71 -3.84 -9.78 24.12
N PRO A 72 -4.93 -10.07 24.87
CA PRO A 72 -6.15 -10.64 24.31
C PRO A 72 -7.01 -9.63 23.54
N ALA A 73 -6.91 -8.34 23.84
CA ALA A 73 -7.68 -7.30 23.17
C ALA A 73 -6.88 -5.98 23.03
N PRO A 74 -7.19 -5.12 22.05
CA PRO A 74 -6.64 -3.77 22.00
C PRO A 74 -7.15 -2.94 23.20
N GLY A 75 -6.30 -2.08 23.76
CA GLY A 75 -6.65 -1.30 24.94
C GLY A 75 -5.47 -0.58 25.58
N ASN A 76 -5.72 0.08 26.70
CA ASN A 76 -4.69 0.66 27.54
C ASN A 76 -4.32 -0.31 28.66
N TYR A 77 -3.02 -0.55 28.82
CA TYR A 77 -2.47 -1.51 29.77
C TYR A 77 -1.44 -0.84 30.67
N ASP A 78 -1.40 -1.27 31.93
CA ASP A 78 -0.39 -0.89 32.91
C ASP A 78 0.64 -2.00 32.98
N ILE A 79 1.90 -1.68 32.70
CA ILE A 79 3.00 -2.65 32.67
C ILE A 79 3.92 -2.39 33.84
N THR A 80 4.10 -3.38 34.70
CA THR A 80 4.90 -3.25 35.92
C THR A 80 6.08 -4.21 35.89
N LEU A 81 7.29 -3.67 36.06
CA LEU A 81 8.51 -4.44 36.25
C LEU A 81 8.69 -4.72 37.74
N ASP A 82 8.85 -5.99 38.11
CA ASP A 82 9.10 -6.38 39.50
C ASP A 82 10.58 -6.13 39.85
N THR A 83 10.82 -5.05 40.58
CA THR A 83 12.15 -4.63 41.01
C THR A 83 12.83 -5.61 41.95
N SER A 84 12.09 -6.49 42.63
CA SER A 84 12.66 -7.53 43.50
C SER A 84 13.34 -8.65 42.72
N THR A 85 13.01 -8.78 41.43
CA THR A 85 13.57 -9.79 40.52
C THR A 85 14.80 -9.31 39.75
N LEU A 86 15.27 -8.08 40.00
CA LEU A 86 16.47 -7.54 39.38
C LEU A 86 17.75 -8.20 39.93
N PRO A 87 18.74 -8.54 39.07
CA PRO A 87 20.03 -9.04 39.54
C PRO A 87 20.78 -8.04 40.42
N ALA A 88 21.59 -8.55 41.34
CA ALA A 88 22.40 -7.73 42.24
C ALA A 88 23.31 -6.75 41.46
N GLY A 89 23.25 -5.47 41.82
CA GLY A 89 24.05 -4.41 41.18
C GLY A 89 23.35 -3.65 40.05
N VAL A 90 22.08 -3.97 39.74
CA VAL A 90 21.27 -3.29 38.73
C VAL A 90 20.00 -2.72 39.35
N GLU A 91 19.75 -1.44 39.14
CA GLU A 91 18.55 -0.73 39.61
C GLU A 91 17.87 -0.01 38.44
N LEU A 92 16.61 0.36 38.60
CA LEU A 92 15.96 1.26 37.63
C LEU A 92 16.62 2.64 37.71
N ARG A 93 16.76 3.30 36.55
CA ARG A 93 17.23 4.70 36.49
C ARG A 93 16.32 5.63 37.28
N ASP A 94 15.02 5.37 37.25
CA ASP A 94 14.00 6.12 37.97
C ASP A 94 13.26 5.13 38.90
N PRO A 95 13.33 5.31 40.24
CA PRO A 95 12.63 4.47 41.20
C PRO A 95 11.12 4.41 40.99
N ASP A 96 10.52 5.50 40.50
CA ASP A 96 9.08 5.60 40.23
C ASP A 96 8.71 5.04 38.84
N GLY A 97 9.71 4.76 37.98
CA GLY A 97 9.56 4.25 36.62
C GLY A 97 9.29 2.75 36.50
N ALA A 98 9.07 2.04 37.61
CA ALA A 98 8.79 0.60 37.63
C ALA A 98 7.43 0.26 36.99
N THR A 99 6.49 1.21 36.98
CA THR A 99 5.15 1.04 36.41
C THR A 99 4.92 2.02 35.27
N LEU A 100 4.71 1.50 34.06
CA LEU A 100 4.32 2.27 32.89
C LEU A 100 2.79 2.20 32.74
N ALA A 101 2.10 3.26 33.18
CA ALA A 101 0.65 3.34 33.11
C ALA A 101 0.15 3.77 31.71
N GLY A 102 -1.00 3.24 31.31
CA GLY A 102 -1.73 3.73 30.13
C GLY A 102 -1.08 3.42 28.78
N VAL A 103 -0.33 2.33 28.65
CA VAL A 103 0.30 1.93 27.39
C VAL A 103 -0.77 1.40 26.42
N THR A 104 -1.01 2.14 25.35
CA THR A 104 -1.98 1.77 24.31
C THR A 104 -1.43 0.70 23.37
N VAL A 105 -2.15 -0.41 23.26
CA VAL A 105 -1.90 -1.50 22.30
C VAL A 105 -3.02 -1.47 21.25
N ARG A 106 -2.64 -1.35 19.98
CA ARG A 106 -3.59 -1.32 18.84
C ARG A 106 -3.81 -2.74 18.28
N PRO A 107 -4.91 -2.96 17.54
CA PRO A 107 -5.14 -4.23 16.86
C PRO A 107 -3.95 -4.64 15.99
N GLY A 108 -3.50 -5.88 16.10
CA GLY A 108 -2.35 -6.43 15.35
C GLY A 108 -0.98 -5.82 15.68
N GLN A 109 -0.88 -4.94 16.70
CA GLN A 109 0.36 -4.25 17.03
C GLN A 109 1.15 -5.02 18.09
N GLN A 110 2.44 -5.22 17.83
CA GLN A 110 3.43 -5.52 18.87
C GLN A 110 3.98 -4.22 19.42
N ARG A 111 3.71 -3.94 20.71
CA ARG A 111 4.14 -2.70 21.36
C ARG A 111 5.40 -2.96 22.18
N THR A 112 6.49 -2.29 21.80
CA THR A 112 7.74 -2.34 22.57
C THR A 112 7.76 -1.26 23.67
N VAL A 113 8.09 -1.67 24.88
CA VAL A 113 8.31 -0.79 26.05
C VAL A 113 9.72 -0.99 26.60
N LEU A 114 10.29 0.06 27.19
CA LEU A 114 11.66 0.09 27.65
C LEU A 114 11.73 0.52 29.12
N PHE A 115 12.46 -0.25 29.91
CA PHE A 115 12.78 0.05 31.30
C PHE A 115 14.28 0.36 31.39
N PRO A 116 14.68 1.63 31.60
CA PRO A 116 16.09 1.99 31.68
C PRO A 116 16.70 1.51 33.00
N LEU A 117 17.74 0.67 32.92
CA LEU A 117 18.47 0.15 34.07
C LEU A 117 19.84 0.83 34.20
N VAL A 118 20.28 1.09 35.44
CA VAL A 118 21.57 1.70 35.80
C VAL A 118 22.27 0.87 36.88
N ALA A 119 23.58 1.10 37.05
CA ALA A 119 24.33 0.44 38.11
C ALA A 119 23.84 0.92 39.49
N ALA A 120 23.73 0.00 40.44
CA ALA A 120 23.31 0.31 41.80
C ALA A 120 24.19 1.42 42.41
N GLY A 121 23.58 2.46 42.97
CA GLY A 121 24.28 3.62 43.52
C GLY A 121 24.65 4.72 42.51
N ALA A 122 24.41 4.52 41.21
CA ALA A 122 24.52 5.60 40.20
C ALA A 122 23.28 6.51 40.13
N ALA A 123 22.22 6.16 40.88
CA ALA A 123 20.97 6.92 40.95
C ALA A 123 21.09 8.24 41.78
N THR A 124 22.24 8.51 42.39
CA THR A 124 22.46 9.69 43.26
C THR A 124 23.23 10.81 42.55
N GLY A 125 22.61 11.43 41.56
CA GLY A 125 23.11 12.65 40.92
C GLY A 125 21.96 13.62 40.65
N ASP A 126 21.84 14.61 41.54
CA ASP A 126 20.88 15.73 41.57
C ASP A 126 19.39 15.38 41.56
N GLY A 127 18.71 15.79 42.64
CA GLY A 127 17.24 15.79 42.79
C GLY A 127 16.54 16.77 41.85
N GLY A 128 16.85 16.73 40.55
CA GLY A 128 15.90 17.15 39.54
C GLY A 128 14.68 16.26 39.69
N ALA A 129 13.57 16.83 40.16
CA ALA A 129 12.28 16.16 40.19
C ALA A 129 12.13 15.30 38.94
N ALA A 130 11.79 14.01 39.12
CA ALA A 130 11.40 13.15 38.00
C ALA A 130 10.52 13.99 37.09
N PRO A 131 10.84 14.14 35.79
CA PRO A 131 10.00 14.94 34.91
C PRO A 131 8.60 14.38 35.07
N ALA A 132 7.69 15.19 35.62
CA ALA A 132 6.34 14.78 35.96
C ALA A 132 5.80 13.94 34.80
N PRO A 133 5.16 12.78 35.04
CA PRO A 133 4.74 11.86 34.00
C PRO A 133 4.10 12.68 32.90
N VAL A 134 4.83 12.82 31.79
CA VAL A 134 4.41 13.71 30.71
C VAL A 134 3.04 13.18 30.34
N PRO A 135 1.95 13.94 30.55
CA PRO A 135 0.61 13.43 30.30
C PRO A 135 0.65 12.86 28.90
N ALA A 136 0.29 11.57 28.77
CA ALA A 136 0.33 10.86 27.49
C ALA A 136 -0.27 11.82 26.46
N PRO A 137 0.50 12.23 25.43
CA PRO A 137 0.06 13.29 24.54
C PRO A 137 -1.34 12.90 24.09
N ALA A 138 -2.30 13.81 24.32
CA ALA A 138 -3.69 13.57 23.97
C ALA A 138 -3.69 12.93 22.58
N GLY A 139 -4.20 11.70 22.49
CA GLY A 139 -4.17 10.94 21.24
C GLY A 139 -4.63 11.86 20.12
N PRO A 140 -3.98 11.81 18.93
CA PRO A 140 -4.21 12.79 17.88
C PRO A 140 -5.72 12.98 17.70
N GLY A 141 -6.19 14.24 17.80
CA GLY A 141 -7.62 14.52 17.73
C GLY A 141 -8.21 13.88 16.47
N THR A 142 -9.48 13.49 16.50
CA THR A 142 -10.11 12.79 15.37
C THR A 142 -9.90 13.51 14.04
N GLY A 143 -9.89 14.86 14.05
CA GLY A 143 -9.56 15.66 12.87
C GLY A 143 -8.13 15.48 12.35
N ALA A 144 -7.14 15.33 13.23
CA ALA A 144 -5.76 15.04 12.86
C ALA A 144 -5.60 13.65 12.26
N VAL A 145 -6.27 12.65 12.83
CA VAL A 145 -6.31 11.29 12.27
C VAL A 145 -6.93 11.30 10.87
N LEU A 146 -8.07 11.96 10.70
CA LEU A 146 -8.72 12.07 9.39
C LEU A 146 -7.86 12.82 8.36
N ALA A 147 -7.19 13.91 8.76
CA ALA A 147 -6.28 14.64 7.89
C ALA A 147 -5.09 13.77 7.44
N GLN A 148 -4.47 13.03 8.37
CA GLN A 148 -3.38 12.11 8.09
C GLN A 148 -3.80 10.99 7.13
N LEU A 149 -4.95 10.37 7.39
CA LEU A 149 -5.49 9.30 6.54
C LEU A 149 -5.93 9.82 5.17
N THR A 150 -6.43 11.06 5.09
CA THR A 150 -6.76 11.68 3.80
C THR A 150 -5.51 11.86 2.96
N LEU A 151 -4.42 12.36 3.54
CA LEU A 151 -3.14 12.51 2.85
C LEU A 151 -2.57 11.15 2.39
N ALA A 152 -2.58 10.14 3.27
CA ALA A 152 -2.14 8.79 2.92
C ALA A 152 -3.03 8.17 1.82
N GLY A 153 -4.33 8.43 1.85
CA GLY A 153 -5.28 8.01 0.83
C GLY A 153 -5.06 8.71 -0.52
N ILE A 154 -4.71 10.00 -0.52
CA ILE A 154 -4.31 10.73 -1.74
C ILE A 154 -3.02 10.14 -2.31
N LYS A 155 -2.00 9.89 -1.47
CA LYS A 155 -0.74 9.26 -1.91
C LYS A 155 -1.00 7.90 -2.55
N PHE A 156 -1.69 7.02 -1.83
CA PHE A 156 -1.99 5.66 -2.30
C PHE A 156 -2.89 5.68 -3.55
N GLY A 157 -3.95 6.50 -3.52
CA GLY A 157 -4.88 6.65 -4.64
C GLY A 157 -4.22 7.24 -5.89
N ALA A 158 -3.25 8.14 -5.75
CA ALA A 158 -2.50 8.68 -6.87
C ALA A 158 -1.62 7.61 -7.53
N ILE A 159 -1.00 6.72 -6.75
CA ILE A 159 -0.25 5.55 -7.25
C ILE A 159 -1.19 4.58 -7.99
N ILE A 160 -2.35 4.28 -7.42
CA ILE A 160 -3.36 3.43 -8.09
C ILE A 160 -3.83 4.11 -9.38
N ALA A 161 -4.08 5.41 -9.37
CA ALA A 161 -4.55 6.15 -10.54
C ALA A 161 -3.53 6.14 -11.68
N ILE A 162 -2.23 6.40 -11.42
CA ILE A 162 -1.22 6.42 -12.49
C ILE A 162 -1.05 5.03 -13.14
N THR A 163 -1.09 3.97 -12.33
CA THR A 163 -0.98 2.59 -12.82
C THR A 163 -2.25 2.15 -13.57
N ALA A 164 -3.43 2.57 -13.10
CA ALA A 164 -4.73 2.28 -13.69
C ALA A 164 -5.00 3.00 -15.02
N ILE A 165 -4.47 4.22 -15.24
CA ILE A 165 -4.66 4.91 -16.53
C ILE A 165 -4.13 4.09 -17.70
N GLY A 166 -2.94 3.49 -17.55
CA GLY A 166 -2.35 2.65 -18.58
C GLY A 166 -3.26 1.48 -18.96
N LEU A 167 -3.77 0.78 -17.95
CA LEU A 167 -4.75 -0.30 -18.11
C LEU A 167 -6.04 0.19 -18.79
N SER A 168 -6.54 1.36 -18.37
CA SER A 168 -7.74 1.96 -18.95
C SER A 168 -7.58 2.36 -20.41
N LEU A 169 -6.42 2.88 -20.80
CA LEU A 169 -6.13 3.25 -22.20
C LEU A 169 -6.03 2.02 -23.09
N ILE A 170 -5.35 0.97 -22.61
CA ILE A 170 -5.26 -0.32 -23.33
C ILE A 170 -6.66 -0.89 -23.51
N PHE A 171 -7.44 -0.98 -22.44
CA PHE A 171 -8.82 -1.45 -22.53
C PHE A 171 -9.65 -0.57 -23.48
N GLY A 172 -9.59 0.75 -23.34
CA GLY A 172 -10.39 1.68 -24.14
C GLY A 172 -10.11 1.58 -25.64
N THR A 173 -8.87 1.31 -26.04
CA THR A 173 -8.51 1.23 -27.48
C THR A 173 -8.58 -0.16 -28.08
N THR A 174 -8.53 -1.22 -27.26
CA THR A 174 -8.45 -2.61 -27.76
C THR A 174 -9.56 -3.53 -27.25
N ASN A 175 -10.35 -3.09 -26.26
CA ASN A 175 -11.28 -3.92 -25.49
C ASN A 175 -10.62 -5.17 -24.88
N LEU A 176 -9.32 -5.09 -24.59
CA LEU A 176 -8.55 -6.16 -23.94
C LEU A 176 -8.48 -5.92 -22.44
N ILE A 177 -8.97 -6.89 -21.66
CA ILE A 177 -8.73 -6.96 -20.22
C ILE A 177 -7.37 -7.62 -20.02
N ASN A 178 -6.33 -6.82 -19.74
CA ASN A 178 -4.96 -7.30 -19.64
C ASN A 178 -4.54 -7.56 -18.19
N PHE A 179 -4.57 -8.83 -17.74
CA PHE A 179 -4.08 -9.19 -16.40
C PHE A 179 -2.57 -9.05 -16.25
N ALA A 180 -1.80 -9.13 -17.34
CA ALA A 180 -0.36 -8.97 -17.30
C ALA A 180 0.08 -7.51 -17.04
N HIS A 181 -0.84 -6.54 -17.05
CA HIS A 181 -0.53 -5.14 -16.74
C HIS A 181 0.03 -4.96 -15.33
N GLY A 182 -0.43 -5.78 -14.37
CA GLY A 182 0.12 -5.79 -13.01
C GLY A 182 1.61 -6.12 -13.01
N GLU A 183 2.04 -7.07 -13.84
CA GLU A 183 3.45 -7.45 -13.90
C GLU A 183 4.34 -6.35 -14.48
N LEU A 184 3.81 -5.46 -15.32
CA LEU A 184 4.55 -4.26 -15.79
C LEU A 184 4.87 -3.30 -14.63
N VAL A 185 3.99 -3.22 -13.63
CA VAL A 185 4.23 -2.47 -12.40
C VAL A 185 5.40 -3.08 -11.64
N THR A 186 5.37 -4.41 -11.43
CA THR A 186 6.46 -5.13 -10.76
C THR A 186 7.79 -5.00 -11.52
N ILE A 187 7.77 -5.12 -12.86
CA ILE A 187 8.95 -4.96 -13.72
C ILE A 187 9.60 -3.60 -13.51
N GLY A 188 8.82 -2.52 -13.48
CA GLY A 188 9.38 -1.18 -13.25
C GLY A 188 10.05 -1.06 -11.87
N ALA A 189 9.39 -1.56 -10.83
CA ALA A 189 9.93 -1.51 -9.48
C ALA A 189 11.25 -2.30 -9.34
N ILE A 190 11.28 -3.51 -9.90
CA ILE A 190 12.45 -4.41 -9.90
C ILE A 190 13.57 -3.85 -10.78
N ALA A 191 13.25 -3.29 -11.94
CA ALA A 191 14.26 -2.67 -12.81
C ALA A 191 14.95 -1.50 -12.10
N ALA A 192 14.19 -0.61 -11.45
CA ALA A 192 14.77 0.46 -10.63
C ALA A 192 15.58 -0.10 -9.46
N PHE A 193 15.14 -1.21 -8.85
CA PHE A 193 15.87 -1.85 -7.76
C PHE A 193 17.23 -2.35 -8.23
N PHE A 194 17.29 -3.12 -9.31
CA PHE A 194 18.56 -3.64 -9.82
C PHE A 194 19.54 -2.55 -10.23
N LEU A 195 19.05 -1.38 -10.67
CA LEU A 195 19.91 -0.25 -11.00
C LEU A 195 20.39 0.50 -9.74
N ASN A 196 19.56 0.55 -8.69
CA ASN A 196 19.83 1.29 -7.46
C ASN A 196 20.55 0.46 -6.38
N ALA A 197 20.43 -0.86 -6.40
CA ALA A 197 20.95 -1.73 -5.34
C ALA A 197 22.49 -1.77 -5.34
N ALA A 198 23.08 -1.60 -4.15
CA ALA A 198 24.53 -1.63 -3.92
C ALA A 198 25.18 -2.99 -4.25
N THR A 199 24.45 -4.10 -4.01
CA THR A 199 25.03 -5.45 -4.06
C THR A 199 24.84 -6.18 -5.39
N LEU A 200 23.97 -5.67 -6.27
CA LEU A 200 23.55 -6.35 -7.51
C LEU A 200 23.56 -5.43 -8.74
N GLY A 201 23.85 -4.14 -8.54
CA GLY A 201 23.66 -3.09 -9.52
C GLY A 201 24.85 -2.13 -9.62
N PRO A 202 24.80 -1.18 -10.56
CA PRO A 202 25.81 -0.14 -10.72
C PRO A 202 25.71 0.98 -9.66
N GLU A 203 24.92 0.79 -8.60
CA GLU A 203 24.70 1.75 -7.50
C GLU A 203 24.21 3.14 -7.95
N TRP A 204 23.39 3.18 -9.00
CA TRP A 204 22.87 4.45 -9.50
C TRP A 204 21.92 5.09 -8.49
N GLY A 205 21.87 6.42 -8.49
CA GLY A 205 20.84 7.16 -7.78
C GLY A 205 19.44 6.71 -8.18
N LEU A 206 18.47 6.79 -7.28
CA LEU A 206 17.11 6.29 -7.52
C LEU A 206 16.44 7.04 -8.68
N ILE A 207 16.73 8.33 -8.87
CA ILE A 207 16.15 9.14 -9.95
C ILE A 207 16.55 8.62 -11.33
N PRO A 208 17.85 8.48 -11.69
CA PRO A 208 18.23 7.89 -12.97
C PRO A 208 17.76 6.43 -13.11
N SER A 209 17.78 5.65 -12.03
CA SER A 209 17.23 4.29 -12.01
C SER A 209 15.73 4.26 -12.35
N ALA A 210 14.95 5.21 -11.82
CA ALA A 210 13.53 5.36 -12.12
C ALA A 210 13.29 5.73 -13.59
N LEU A 211 14.07 6.65 -14.15
CA LEU A 211 13.95 7.05 -15.56
C LEU A 211 14.23 5.87 -16.51
N VAL A 212 15.27 5.09 -16.22
CA VAL A 212 15.56 3.89 -17.00
C VAL A 212 14.50 2.81 -16.78
N ALA A 213 13.98 2.63 -15.56
CA ALA A 213 12.88 1.71 -15.30
C ALA A 213 11.60 2.07 -16.08
N ILE A 214 11.28 3.36 -16.20
CA ILE A 214 10.16 3.85 -17.02
C ILE A 214 10.39 3.52 -18.50
N ALA A 215 11.61 3.74 -19.00
CA ALA A 215 11.98 3.38 -20.37
C ALA A 215 11.86 1.86 -20.60
N ILE A 216 12.33 1.03 -19.66
CA ILE A 216 12.17 -0.43 -19.70
C ILE A 216 10.69 -0.80 -19.72
N GLY A 217 9.86 -0.23 -18.85
CA GLY A 217 8.42 -0.48 -18.84
C GLY A 217 7.75 -0.13 -20.18
N ALA A 218 8.11 1.01 -20.76
CA ALA A 218 7.63 1.44 -22.07
C ALA A 218 8.07 0.50 -23.20
N LEU A 219 9.33 0.04 -23.18
CA LEU A 219 9.86 -0.93 -24.13
C LEU A 219 9.20 -2.30 -24.00
N VAL A 220 9.00 -2.79 -22.78
CA VAL A 220 8.27 -4.04 -22.53
C VAL A 220 6.82 -3.92 -23.02
N GLY A 221 6.15 -2.79 -22.74
CA GLY A 221 4.82 -2.51 -23.27
C GLY A 221 4.78 -2.57 -24.81
N ALA A 222 5.73 -1.93 -25.48
CA ALA A 222 5.87 -1.98 -26.94
C ALA A 222 6.13 -3.41 -27.44
N ALA A 223 7.02 -4.15 -26.77
CA ALA A 223 7.38 -5.52 -27.12
C ALA A 223 6.19 -6.47 -26.98
N LEU A 224 5.38 -6.32 -25.93
CA LEU A 224 4.15 -7.09 -25.76
C LEU A 224 3.14 -6.77 -26.86
N GLU A 225 2.94 -5.50 -27.21
CA GLU A 225 2.03 -5.15 -28.31
C GLU A 225 2.53 -5.69 -29.65
N LEU A 226 3.80 -5.47 -30.00
CA LEU A 226 4.33 -5.87 -31.30
C LEU A 226 4.53 -7.38 -31.43
N GLY A 227 4.99 -8.03 -30.37
CA GLY A 227 5.37 -9.44 -30.35
C GLY A 227 4.22 -10.39 -30.03
N LEU A 228 3.23 -9.95 -29.23
CA LEU A 228 2.16 -10.83 -28.76
C LEU A 228 0.77 -10.34 -29.18
N TRP A 229 0.36 -9.14 -28.78
CA TRP A 229 -1.03 -8.71 -28.91
C TRP A 229 -1.42 -8.35 -30.35
N ARG A 230 -0.56 -7.63 -31.07
CA ARG A 230 -0.82 -7.24 -32.46
C ARG A 230 -0.87 -8.46 -33.39
N PRO A 231 0.05 -9.44 -33.33
CA PRO A 231 -0.06 -10.65 -34.13
C PRO A 231 -1.33 -11.45 -33.83
N LEU A 232 -1.68 -11.65 -32.56
CA LEU A 232 -2.90 -12.38 -32.18
C LEU A 232 -4.16 -11.66 -32.67
N ARG A 233 -4.20 -10.33 -32.57
CA ARG A 233 -5.32 -9.52 -33.07
C ARG A 233 -5.45 -9.58 -34.59
N ARG A 234 -4.35 -9.59 -35.33
CA ARG A 234 -4.35 -9.76 -36.80
C ARG A 234 -4.82 -11.13 -37.25
N ARG A 235 -4.58 -12.17 -36.44
CA ARG A 235 -5.08 -13.54 -36.70
C ARG A 235 -6.56 -13.71 -36.39
N GLY A 236 -7.26 -12.67 -35.93
CA GLY A 236 -8.69 -12.75 -35.58
C GLY A 236 -8.95 -13.51 -34.27
N THR A 237 -7.97 -13.58 -33.37
CA THR A 237 -8.12 -14.24 -32.05
C THR A 237 -9.27 -13.60 -31.28
N GLY A 238 -10.18 -14.43 -30.75
CA GLY A 238 -11.36 -13.95 -30.03
C GLY A 238 -11.00 -13.24 -28.72
N ARG A 239 -11.88 -12.35 -28.24
CA ARG A 239 -11.64 -11.57 -27.01
C ARG A 239 -11.42 -12.45 -25.78
N ILE A 240 -12.17 -13.54 -25.66
CA ILE A 240 -12.03 -14.53 -24.57
C ILE A 240 -10.67 -15.22 -24.64
N GLN A 241 -10.19 -15.57 -25.84
CA GLN A 241 -8.88 -16.18 -26.02
C GLN A 241 -7.76 -15.21 -25.62
N LEU A 242 -7.86 -13.94 -26.00
CA LEU A 242 -6.89 -12.91 -25.58
C LEU A 242 -6.89 -12.69 -24.06
N PHE A 243 -8.07 -12.76 -23.42
CA PHE A 243 -8.20 -12.73 -21.96
C PHE A 243 -7.43 -13.89 -21.30
N VAL A 244 -7.63 -15.13 -21.78
CA VAL A 244 -6.91 -16.33 -21.29
C VAL A 244 -5.40 -16.18 -21.48
N VAL A 245 -4.96 -15.69 -22.65
CA VAL A 245 -3.54 -15.40 -22.91
C VAL A 245 -2.98 -14.39 -21.93
N SER A 246 -3.74 -13.36 -21.53
CA SER A 246 -3.28 -12.35 -20.58
C SER A 246 -3.04 -12.92 -19.18
N ILE A 247 -3.88 -13.88 -18.75
CA ILE A 247 -3.72 -14.58 -17.48
C ILE A 247 -2.49 -15.48 -17.55
N GLY A 248 -2.35 -16.26 -18.62
CA GLY A 248 -1.18 -17.11 -18.83
C GLY A 248 0.12 -16.29 -18.85
N LEU A 249 0.13 -15.15 -19.54
CA LEU A 249 1.26 -14.22 -19.55
C LEU A 249 1.55 -13.63 -18.17
N SER A 250 0.52 -13.23 -17.41
CA SER A 250 0.69 -12.74 -16.03
C SER A 250 1.35 -13.80 -15.15
N LEU A 251 0.86 -15.05 -15.19
CA LEU A 251 1.45 -16.16 -14.44
C LEU A 251 2.91 -16.39 -14.85
N LEU A 252 3.20 -16.41 -16.15
CA LEU A 252 4.54 -16.61 -16.67
C LEU A 252 5.49 -15.50 -16.21
N LEU A 253 5.14 -14.24 -16.45
CA LEU A 253 5.96 -13.10 -16.07
C LEU A 253 6.17 -13.06 -14.56
N ARG A 254 5.13 -13.29 -13.76
CA ARG A 254 5.23 -13.27 -12.30
C ARG A 254 6.24 -14.30 -11.76
N HIS A 255 6.24 -15.52 -12.30
CA HIS A 255 7.20 -16.55 -11.88
C HIS A 255 8.60 -16.32 -12.44
N ILE A 256 8.73 -15.72 -13.62
CA ILE A 256 10.04 -15.25 -14.11
C ILE A 256 10.61 -14.19 -13.15
N LEU A 257 9.79 -13.23 -12.71
CA LEU A 257 10.20 -12.21 -11.74
C LEU A 257 10.57 -12.81 -10.38
N LEU A 258 9.83 -13.83 -9.91
CA LEU A 258 10.18 -14.57 -8.70
C LEU A 258 11.58 -15.23 -8.81
N VAL A 259 11.90 -15.83 -9.95
CA VAL A 259 13.21 -16.46 -10.16
C VAL A 259 14.33 -15.41 -10.24
N ILE A 260 14.10 -14.29 -10.94
CA ILE A 260 15.12 -13.24 -11.13
C ILE A 260 15.35 -12.45 -9.83
N PHE A 261 14.29 -12.05 -9.14
CA PHE A 261 14.37 -11.16 -7.98
C PHE A 261 14.50 -11.93 -6.65
N GLY A 262 13.93 -13.13 -6.59
CA GLY A 262 13.79 -13.93 -5.37
C GLY A 262 12.52 -13.60 -4.57
N SER A 263 12.26 -14.42 -3.56
CA SER A 263 11.05 -14.33 -2.73
C SER A 263 11.11 -13.26 -1.64
N ARG A 264 12.31 -12.83 -1.23
CA ARG A 264 12.52 -11.88 -0.13
C ARG A 264 12.34 -10.44 -0.62
N PRO A 265 11.40 -9.67 -0.04
CA PRO A 265 11.27 -8.24 -0.35
C PRO A 265 12.53 -7.47 0.04
N ARG A 266 12.88 -6.44 -0.75
CA ARG A 266 14.08 -5.61 -0.51
C ARG A 266 13.76 -4.12 -0.72
N PRO A 267 14.21 -3.21 0.15
CA PRO A 267 14.01 -1.78 -0.05
C PRO A 267 14.99 -1.26 -1.10
N TYR A 268 14.71 -0.08 -1.66
CA TYR A 268 15.72 0.69 -2.39
C TYR A 268 16.87 1.10 -1.45
N ALA A 269 18.04 1.43 -2.01
CA ALA A 269 19.20 1.85 -1.23
C ALA A 269 19.07 3.29 -0.70
N GLN A 270 18.33 4.15 -1.41
CA GLN A 270 18.14 5.56 -1.05
C GLN A 270 16.73 5.82 -0.51
N TYR A 271 16.61 6.85 0.34
CA TYR A 271 15.33 7.35 0.88
C TYR A 271 14.55 6.32 1.74
N VAL A 272 15.26 5.36 2.35
CA VAL A 272 14.66 4.36 3.26
C VAL A 272 14.27 5.00 4.58
N ILE A 273 15.19 5.75 5.19
CA ILE A 273 15.02 6.44 6.47
C ILE A 273 15.06 7.94 6.20
N GLN A 274 14.03 8.66 6.64
CA GLN A 274 13.96 10.10 6.54
C GLN A 274 13.30 10.69 7.78
N GLU A 275 13.73 11.88 8.15
CA GLU A 275 13.10 12.65 9.22
C GLU A 275 11.68 13.05 8.80
N VAL A 276 10.74 12.88 9.72
CA VAL A 276 9.33 13.21 9.51
C VAL A 276 9.17 14.73 9.63
N MET A 277 8.59 15.36 8.61
CA MET A 277 8.18 16.76 8.68
C MET A 277 6.80 16.84 9.33
N VAL A 278 6.69 17.60 10.41
CA VAL A 278 5.44 17.80 11.13
C VAL A 278 4.86 19.17 10.79
N PHE A 279 3.68 19.18 10.17
CA PHE A 279 2.91 20.37 9.82
C PHE A 279 1.61 20.37 10.64
N GLY A 280 1.69 20.81 11.89
CA GLY A 280 0.56 20.79 12.81
C GLY A 280 0.02 19.37 13.03
N PRO A 281 -1.24 19.06 12.64
CA PRO A 281 -1.82 17.72 12.82
C PRO A 281 -1.34 16.68 11.82
N ILE A 282 -0.58 17.07 10.79
CA ILE A 282 -0.16 16.20 9.69
C ILE A 282 1.34 15.94 9.79
N SER A 283 1.72 14.67 9.62
CA SER A 283 3.11 14.23 9.60
C SER A 283 3.41 13.56 8.25
N ILE A 284 4.39 14.07 7.51
CA ILE A 284 4.75 13.56 6.19
C ILE A 284 6.27 13.47 6.03
N THR A 285 6.75 12.37 5.46
CA THR A 285 8.16 12.26 5.08
C THR A 285 8.42 12.98 3.75
N PRO A 286 9.62 13.51 3.50
CA PRO A 286 9.97 14.10 2.20
C PRO A 286 9.72 13.15 1.03
N ARG A 287 9.99 11.86 1.21
CA ARG A 287 9.71 10.77 0.26
C ARG A 287 8.23 10.69 -0.07
N ASP A 288 7.36 10.65 0.93
CA ASP A 288 5.91 10.57 0.71
C ASP A 288 5.36 11.81 0.00
N LEU A 289 5.91 12.98 0.30
CA LEU A 289 5.59 14.22 -0.40
C LEU A 289 5.98 14.13 -1.88
N VAL A 290 7.22 13.71 -2.17
CA VAL A 290 7.73 13.55 -3.54
C VAL A 290 6.91 12.52 -4.32
N ILE A 291 6.61 11.36 -3.72
CA ILE A 291 5.76 10.33 -4.33
C ILE A 291 4.39 10.91 -4.71
N THR A 292 3.77 11.64 -3.78
CA THR A 292 2.45 12.25 -4.01
C THR A 292 2.51 13.29 -5.13
N LEU A 293 3.48 14.20 -5.09
CA LEU A 293 3.65 15.25 -6.09
C LEU A 293 3.97 14.69 -7.48
N LEU A 294 4.87 13.70 -7.58
CA LEU A 294 5.19 13.05 -8.85
C LEU A 294 4.00 12.27 -9.40
N SER A 295 3.25 11.57 -8.56
CA SER A 295 2.06 10.84 -8.99
C SER A 295 0.99 11.80 -9.52
N LEU A 296 0.63 12.83 -8.74
CA LEU A 296 -0.35 13.84 -9.17
C LEU A 296 0.12 14.61 -10.42
N GLY A 297 1.41 14.96 -10.47
CA GLY A 297 2.02 15.60 -11.63
C GLY A 297 1.93 14.72 -12.88
N ALA A 298 2.16 13.41 -12.76
CA ALA A 298 2.00 12.47 -13.85
C ALA A 298 0.53 12.34 -14.30
N LEU A 299 -0.44 12.31 -13.37
CA LEU A 299 -1.87 12.32 -13.71
C LEU A 299 -2.23 13.58 -14.52
N VAL A 300 -1.78 14.75 -14.07
CA VAL A 300 -2.02 16.03 -14.75
C VAL A 300 -1.33 16.04 -16.12
N ALA A 301 -0.08 15.58 -16.21
CA ALA A 301 0.67 15.51 -17.46
C ALA A 301 -0.03 14.62 -18.49
N VAL A 302 -0.51 13.43 -18.07
CA VAL A 302 -1.27 12.52 -18.94
C VAL A 302 -2.62 13.13 -19.32
N GLY A 303 -3.33 13.77 -18.39
CA GLY A 303 -4.57 14.47 -18.67
C GLY A 303 -4.40 15.58 -19.71
N LEU A 304 -3.38 16.42 -19.55
CA LEU A 304 -3.02 17.47 -20.51
C LEU A 304 -2.60 16.86 -21.86
N MET A 305 -1.82 15.78 -21.85
CA MET A 305 -1.45 15.06 -23.07
C MET A 305 -2.70 14.61 -23.83
N LEU A 306 -3.66 13.97 -23.15
CA LEU A 306 -4.91 13.50 -23.76
C LEU A 306 -5.77 14.63 -24.33
N LEU A 307 -5.81 15.79 -23.66
CA LEU A 307 -6.62 16.93 -24.07
C LEU A 307 -5.97 17.77 -25.17
N ARG A 308 -4.66 18.03 -25.08
CA ARG A 308 -3.97 19.06 -25.87
C ARG A 308 -3.18 18.51 -27.05
N THR A 309 -2.81 17.23 -27.07
CA THR A 309 -1.94 16.68 -28.12
C THR A 309 -2.71 16.00 -29.25
N ARG A 310 -2.07 15.92 -30.44
CA ARG A 310 -2.62 15.16 -31.58
C ARG A 310 -2.77 13.67 -31.26
N ILE A 311 -1.79 13.10 -30.54
CA ILE A 311 -1.86 11.70 -30.14
C ILE A 311 -3.00 11.44 -29.16
N GLY A 312 -3.22 12.35 -28.20
CA GLY A 312 -4.34 12.27 -27.26
C GLY A 312 -5.72 12.33 -27.94
N LYS A 313 -5.87 13.17 -28.96
CA LYS A 313 -7.08 13.20 -29.81
C LYS A 313 -7.27 11.88 -30.56
N ALA A 314 -6.20 11.32 -31.13
CA ALA A 314 -6.26 10.05 -31.83
C ALA A 314 -6.61 8.89 -30.88
N MET A 315 -6.03 8.83 -29.68
CA MET A 315 -6.36 7.83 -28.66
C MET A 315 -7.85 7.85 -28.28
N ARG A 316 -8.41 9.05 -28.07
CA ARG A 316 -9.84 9.21 -27.77
C ARG A 316 -10.75 8.84 -28.94
N ALA A 317 -10.36 9.20 -30.17
CA ALA A 317 -11.11 8.80 -31.36
C ALA A 317 -11.17 7.27 -31.50
N VAL A 318 -10.03 6.59 -31.29
CA VAL A 318 -9.95 5.12 -31.35
C VAL A 318 -10.75 4.44 -30.25
N SER A 319 -10.81 5.03 -29.04
CA SER A 319 -11.62 4.47 -27.95
C SER A 319 -13.12 4.72 -28.11
N ASP A 320 -13.51 5.79 -28.79
CA ASP A 320 -14.92 6.10 -29.06
C ASP A 320 -15.47 5.18 -30.17
N ASP A 321 -14.82 5.14 -31.34
CA ASP A 321 -15.16 4.24 -32.44
C ASP A 321 -13.93 3.94 -33.30
N ARG A 322 -13.48 2.69 -33.25
CA ARG A 322 -12.28 2.25 -33.97
C ARG A 322 -12.46 2.28 -35.50
N GLU A 323 -13.62 1.86 -36.00
CA GLU A 323 -13.85 1.75 -37.45
C GLU A 323 -13.99 3.13 -38.07
N LEU A 324 -14.72 4.04 -37.40
CA LEU A 324 -14.84 5.43 -37.83
C LEU A 324 -13.49 6.17 -37.77
N ALA A 325 -12.67 5.89 -36.75
CA ALA A 325 -11.32 6.45 -36.67
C ALA A 325 -10.42 5.96 -37.81
N GLU A 326 -10.46 4.67 -38.16
CA GLU A 326 -9.72 4.10 -39.30
C GLU A 326 -10.20 4.73 -40.62
N ALA A 327 -11.52 4.86 -40.84
CA ALA A 327 -12.10 5.52 -42.02
C ALA A 327 -11.73 7.01 -42.13
N SER A 328 -11.54 7.68 -40.99
CA SER A 328 -11.10 9.09 -40.91
C SER A 328 -9.58 9.26 -41.08
N GLY A 329 -8.85 8.20 -41.46
CA GLY A 329 -7.41 8.24 -41.73
C GLY A 329 -6.50 8.12 -40.50
N VAL A 330 -7.04 7.77 -39.32
CA VAL A 330 -6.23 7.53 -38.12
C VAL A 330 -5.56 6.17 -38.22
N ASN A 331 -4.23 6.12 -38.11
CA ASN A 331 -3.51 4.84 -38.06
C ASN A 331 -3.68 4.19 -36.68
N VAL A 332 -4.73 3.37 -36.54
CA VAL A 332 -5.08 2.75 -35.26
C VAL A 332 -4.00 1.81 -34.72
N SER A 333 -3.32 1.06 -35.59
CA SER A 333 -2.20 0.22 -35.17
C SER A 333 -1.10 1.03 -34.47
N ARG A 334 -0.81 2.24 -34.97
CA ARG A 334 0.19 3.13 -34.37
C ARG A 334 -0.32 3.74 -33.06
N VAL A 335 -1.60 4.11 -32.98
CA VAL A 335 -2.22 4.61 -31.75
C VAL A 335 -2.17 3.56 -30.64
N ILE A 336 -2.53 2.31 -30.94
CA ILE A 336 -2.47 1.20 -29.98
C ILE A 336 -1.03 1.01 -29.50
N LEU A 337 -0.03 1.04 -30.39
CA LEU A 337 1.36 0.95 -29.98
C LEU A 337 1.77 2.05 -28.99
N TYR A 338 1.39 3.30 -29.25
CA TYR A 338 1.65 4.40 -28.33
C TYR A 338 0.92 4.25 -26.99
N VAL A 339 -0.29 3.70 -27.00
CA VAL A 339 -1.03 3.36 -25.77
C VAL A 339 -0.28 2.32 -24.95
N TRP A 340 0.28 1.29 -25.57
CA TRP A 340 1.07 0.27 -24.86
C TRP A 340 2.41 0.78 -24.34
N ILE A 341 3.10 1.64 -25.09
CA ILE A 341 4.31 2.34 -24.64
C ILE A 341 3.99 3.19 -23.41
N LEU A 342 2.94 4.02 -23.49
CA LEU A 342 2.53 4.88 -22.39
C LEU A 342 2.04 4.06 -21.19
N GLY A 343 1.25 3.02 -21.42
CA GLY A 343 0.71 2.15 -20.39
C GLY A 343 1.80 1.40 -19.63
N GLY A 344 2.79 0.85 -20.34
CA GLY A 344 3.95 0.21 -19.73
C GLY A 344 4.85 1.19 -18.97
N GLY A 345 5.09 2.38 -19.52
CA GLY A 345 5.86 3.44 -18.85
C GLY A 345 5.18 3.95 -17.56
N LEU A 346 3.86 4.18 -17.59
CA LEU A 346 3.10 4.61 -16.42
C LEU A 346 2.97 3.49 -15.36
N ALA A 347 2.80 2.24 -15.80
CA ALA A 347 2.84 1.09 -14.91
C ALA A 347 4.20 1.02 -14.19
N ALA A 348 5.29 1.15 -14.93
CA ALA A 348 6.64 1.15 -14.36
C ALA A 348 6.88 2.33 -13.41
N LEU A 349 6.46 3.55 -13.79
CA LEU A 349 6.53 4.72 -12.89
C LEU A 349 5.79 4.43 -11.57
N GLY A 350 4.56 3.95 -11.64
CA GLY A 350 3.79 3.62 -10.44
C GLY A 350 4.39 2.46 -9.65
N GLY A 351 5.05 1.51 -10.31
CA GLY A 351 5.83 0.47 -9.66
C GLY A 351 7.01 1.00 -8.87
N VAL A 352 7.79 1.91 -9.46
CA VAL A 352 8.90 2.57 -8.76
C VAL A 352 8.40 3.39 -7.59
N LEU A 353 7.33 4.16 -7.77
CA LEU A 353 6.77 4.98 -6.70
C LEU A 353 6.13 4.12 -5.59
N PHE A 354 5.50 2.99 -5.93
CA PHE A 354 4.95 2.06 -4.96
C PHE A 354 6.04 1.28 -4.23
N GLY A 355 7.04 0.76 -4.95
CA GLY A 355 8.21 0.11 -4.38
C GLY A 355 9.07 1.07 -3.56
N LEU A 356 8.98 2.38 -3.85
CA LEU A 356 9.53 3.40 -3.00
C LEU A 356 8.62 3.61 -1.80
N ALA A 357 7.29 3.70 -1.92
CA ALA A 357 6.37 3.87 -0.79
C ALA A 357 6.40 2.70 0.20
N GLU A 358 6.56 1.48 -0.32
CA GLU A 358 6.60 0.21 0.38
C GLU A 358 7.97 -0.46 0.21
N ILE A 359 8.03 -1.79 0.27
CA ILE A 359 9.23 -2.59 -0.02
C ILE A 359 9.03 -3.31 -1.35
N VAL A 360 10.06 -3.36 -2.19
CA VAL A 360 10.00 -4.05 -3.50
C VAL A 360 9.85 -5.56 -3.27
N ALA A 361 8.75 -6.13 -3.77
CA ALA A 361 8.45 -7.56 -3.78
C ALA A 361 8.09 -8.05 -5.20
N TRP A 362 8.33 -9.33 -5.47
CA TRP A 362 8.13 -9.95 -6.79
C TRP A 362 6.66 -10.07 -7.23
N ASP A 363 5.69 -10.00 -6.31
CA ASP A 363 4.26 -10.14 -6.59
C ASP A 363 3.47 -8.83 -6.38
N MET A 364 4.16 -7.71 -6.14
CA MET A 364 3.51 -6.44 -5.74
C MET A 364 2.47 -5.97 -6.78
N GLY A 365 2.77 -6.10 -8.07
CA GLY A 365 1.90 -5.64 -9.14
C GLY A 365 0.62 -6.46 -9.26
N PHE A 366 0.66 -7.75 -8.93
CA PHE A 366 -0.52 -8.60 -8.85
C PHE A 366 -1.44 -8.18 -7.70
N ARG A 367 -0.88 -7.79 -6.55
CA ARG A 367 -1.67 -7.26 -5.42
C ARG A 367 -2.36 -5.95 -5.78
N LEU A 368 -1.67 -5.07 -6.51
CA LEU A 368 -2.23 -3.80 -6.99
C LEU A 368 -3.23 -3.98 -8.14
N LEU A 369 -3.12 -5.07 -8.91
CA LEU A 369 -3.95 -5.30 -10.10
C LEU A 369 -5.44 -5.26 -9.80
N LEU A 370 -5.87 -5.84 -8.68
CA LEU A 370 -7.28 -5.83 -8.30
C LEU A 370 -7.78 -4.42 -7.99
N LEU A 371 -6.96 -3.60 -7.33
CA LEU A 371 -7.26 -2.19 -7.05
C LEU A 371 -7.22 -1.33 -8.32
N MET A 372 -6.31 -1.62 -9.25
CA MET A 372 -6.29 -0.99 -10.58
C MET A 372 -7.57 -1.30 -11.35
N PHE A 373 -8.01 -2.57 -11.38
CA PHE A 373 -9.29 -2.92 -12.00
C PHE A 373 -10.45 -2.22 -11.30
N ALA A 374 -10.44 -2.15 -9.97
CA ALA A 374 -11.44 -1.40 -9.23
C ALA A 374 -11.46 0.07 -9.65
N ALA A 375 -10.31 0.72 -9.76
CA ALA A 375 -10.19 2.10 -10.21
C ALA A 375 -10.73 2.29 -11.64
N VAL A 376 -10.38 1.40 -12.57
CA VAL A 376 -10.84 1.49 -13.97
C VAL A 376 -12.35 1.24 -14.08
N ILE A 377 -12.88 0.21 -13.40
CA ILE A 377 -14.31 -0.12 -13.47
C ILE A 377 -15.14 0.94 -12.74
N LEU A 378 -14.70 1.39 -11.55
CA LEU A 378 -15.34 2.47 -10.79
C LEU A 378 -15.36 3.76 -11.61
N GLY A 379 -14.24 4.09 -12.26
CA GLY A 379 -14.11 5.24 -13.13
C GLY A 379 -14.97 5.18 -14.40
N GLY A 380 -15.26 3.98 -14.88
CA GLY A 380 -15.86 3.70 -16.18
C GLY A 380 -14.83 3.09 -17.12
N LEU A 381 -15.10 1.86 -17.57
CA LEU A 381 -14.21 1.10 -18.44
C LEU A 381 -13.84 1.89 -19.70
N GLY A 382 -12.54 1.97 -20.00
CA GLY A 382 -12.06 2.65 -21.21
C GLY A 382 -12.01 4.18 -21.12
N SER A 383 -12.36 4.77 -19.97
CA SER A 383 -12.23 6.22 -19.73
C SER A 383 -10.98 6.53 -18.89
N PRO A 384 -9.90 7.09 -19.48
CA PRO A 384 -8.68 7.40 -18.75
C PRO A 384 -8.91 8.39 -17.59
N PHE A 385 -9.77 9.39 -17.80
CA PHE A 385 -10.18 10.33 -16.75
C PHE A 385 -11.02 9.64 -15.67
N GLY A 386 -11.86 8.68 -16.08
CA GLY A 386 -12.54 7.75 -15.18
C GLY A 386 -11.54 7.07 -14.25
N ALA A 387 -10.54 6.40 -14.80
CA ALA A 387 -9.53 5.69 -14.02
C ALA A 387 -8.72 6.60 -13.08
N MET A 388 -8.47 7.86 -13.46
CA MET A 388 -7.85 8.86 -12.58
C MET A 388 -8.67 9.10 -11.31
N VAL A 389 -9.95 9.43 -11.49
CA VAL A 389 -10.86 9.72 -10.37
C VAL A 389 -11.14 8.46 -9.56
N GLY A 390 -11.33 7.33 -10.25
CA GLY A 390 -11.56 6.03 -9.63
C GLY A 390 -10.37 5.60 -8.76
N GLY A 391 -9.13 5.80 -9.22
CA GLY A 391 -7.94 5.47 -8.44
C GLY A 391 -7.80 6.31 -7.17
N LEU A 392 -8.05 7.62 -7.28
CA LEU A 392 -8.05 8.51 -6.11
C LEU A 392 -9.13 8.13 -5.10
N LEU A 393 -10.34 7.80 -5.56
CA LEU A 393 -11.42 7.35 -4.69
C LEU A 393 -11.12 6.00 -4.02
N VAL A 394 -10.60 5.03 -4.77
CA VAL A 394 -10.16 3.73 -4.25
C VAL A 394 -9.14 3.93 -3.13
N GLY A 395 -8.15 4.80 -3.33
CA GLY A 395 -7.13 5.07 -2.31
C GLY A 395 -7.65 5.81 -1.08
N LEU A 396 -8.50 6.83 -1.28
CA LEU A 396 -9.15 7.56 -0.18
C LEU A 396 -10.02 6.63 0.67
N VAL A 397 -10.84 5.80 0.04
CA VAL A 397 -11.70 4.85 0.74
C VAL A 397 -10.87 3.81 1.48
N ALA A 398 -9.85 3.24 0.84
CA ALA A 398 -8.96 2.27 1.48
C ALA A 398 -8.41 2.85 2.79
N GLN A 399 -7.83 4.06 2.73
CA GLN A 399 -7.18 4.65 3.89
C GLN A 399 -8.17 5.16 4.96
N LEU A 400 -9.27 5.81 4.56
CA LEU A 400 -10.27 6.34 5.51
C LEU A 400 -11.08 5.23 6.19
N SER A 401 -11.25 4.08 5.54
CA SER A 401 -11.94 2.93 6.14
C SER A 401 -11.24 2.43 7.41
N THR A 402 -9.92 2.62 7.52
CA THR A 402 -9.12 2.18 8.67
C THR A 402 -9.44 2.90 9.98
N VAL A 403 -10.25 3.98 9.94
CA VAL A 403 -10.79 4.63 11.15
C VAL A 403 -11.75 3.71 11.89
N TYR A 404 -12.57 2.98 11.14
CA TYR A 404 -13.68 2.18 11.68
C TYR A 404 -13.42 0.68 11.57
N PHE A 405 -12.51 0.27 10.68
CA PHE A 405 -12.23 -1.12 10.37
C PHE A 405 -10.75 -1.45 10.54
N PRO A 406 -10.41 -2.73 10.79
CA PRO A 406 -9.03 -3.20 10.79
C PRO A 406 -8.32 -2.89 9.47
N VAL A 407 -7.03 -2.55 9.53
CA VAL A 407 -6.22 -2.15 8.37
C VAL A 407 -6.12 -3.27 7.34
N GLU A 408 -6.20 -4.53 7.78
CA GLU A 408 -6.17 -5.72 6.92
C GLU A 408 -7.34 -5.74 5.92
N LEU A 409 -8.46 -5.09 6.26
CA LEU A 409 -9.65 -5.00 5.42
C LEU A 409 -9.66 -3.78 4.49
N GLN A 410 -8.63 -2.92 4.49
CA GLN A 410 -8.61 -1.70 3.70
C GLN A 410 -8.88 -1.94 2.20
N ASN A 411 -8.29 -3.01 1.64
CA ASN A 411 -8.45 -3.36 0.23
C ASN A 411 -9.86 -3.90 -0.05
N ALA A 412 -10.45 -4.62 0.91
CA ALA A 412 -11.81 -5.12 0.79
C ALA A 412 -12.82 -3.97 0.74
N TRP A 413 -12.63 -2.92 1.55
CA TRP A 413 -13.49 -1.74 1.52
C TRP A 413 -13.34 -0.91 0.24
N ALA A 414 -12.12 -0.82 -0.29
CA ALA A 414 -11.87 -0.19 -1.58
C ALA A 414 -12.65 -0.88 -2.71
N LEU A 415 -12.72 -2.22 -2.69
CA LEU A 415 -13.54 -3.03 -3.60
C LEU A 415 -15.04 -2.97 -3.26
N GLY A 416 -15.39 -2.81 -1.99
CA GLY A 416 -16.76 -2.62 -1.54
C GLY A 416 -17.37 -1.35 -2.16
N VAL A 417 -16.63 -0.24 -2.19
CA VAL A 417 -17.10 1.00 -2.83
C VAL A 417 -17.29 0.82 -4.33
N LEU A 418 -16.43 0.06 -5.01
CA LEU A 418 -16.68 -0.32 -6.41
C LEU A 418 -18.05 -1.01 -6.55
N ILE A 419 -18.35 -2.02 -5.73
CA ILE A 419 -19.62 -2.76 -5.79
C ILE A 419 -20.79 -1.81 -5.54
N LEU A 420 -20.71 -0.97 -4.50
CA LEU A 420 -21.75 0.00 -4.15
C LEU A 420 -22.02 0.98 -5.30
N VAL A 421 -20.97 1.52 -5.91
CA VAL A 421 -21.13 2.45 -7.03
C VAL A 421 -21.70 1.74 -8.26
N LEU A 422 -21.29 0.51 -8.58
CA LEU A 422 -21.86 -0.24 -9.70
C LEU A 422 -23.33 -0.59 -9.53
N LEU A 423 -23.79 -0.82 -8.29
CA LEU A 423 -25.22 -1.02 -7.99
C LEU A 423 -26.06 0.23 -8.30
N VAL A 424 -25.50 1.42 -8.10
CA VAL A 424 -26.18 2.71 -8.32
C VAL A 424 -25.96 3.23 -9.76
N ARG A 425 -24.75 3.06 -10.29
CA ARG A 425 -24.28 3.49 -11.61
C ARG A 425 -23.43 2.39 -12.26
N PRO A 426 -24.04 1.46 -13.00
CA PRO A 426 -23.32 0.33 -13.63
C PRO A 426 -22.34 0.76 -14.72
N GLN A 427 -22.44 2.00 -15.22
CA GLN A 427 -21.51 2.58 -16.18
C GLN A 427 -20.21 3.11 -15.49
N GLY A 428 -20.13 3.12 -14.17
CA GLY A 428 -19.10 3.83 -13.41
C GLY A 428 -19.40 5.32 -13.26
N ILE A 429 -18.46 6.06 -12.65
CA ILE A 429 -18.64 7.47 -12.30
C ILE A 429 -18.66 8.36 -13.55
N LEU A 430 -17.74 8.12 -14.49
CA LEU A 430 -17.57 8.91 -15.71
C LEU A 430 -17.90 8.12 -16.99
N GLY A 431 -18.55 6.96 -16.88
CA GLY A 431 -18.98 6.18 -18.05
C GLY A 431 -20.14 6.82 -18.80
N ARG A 432 -20.09 6.76 -20.14
CA ARG A 432 -21.16 7.27 -21.01
C ARG A 432 -22.24 6.20 -21.16
N PRO A 433 -23.53 6.56 -21.06
CA PRO A 433 -24.60 5.62 -21.35
C PRO A 433 -24.55 5.22 -22.83
N VAL A 434 -24.39 3.92 -23.09
CA VAL A 434 -24.58 3.38 -24.43
C VAL A 434 -26.05 3.57 -24.80
N ARG A 435 -26.33 4.45 -25.76
CA ARG A 435 -27.65 4.51 -26.39
C ARG A 435 -27.77 3.28 -27.27
N VAL A 436 -28.52 2.29 -26.79
CA VAL A 436 -29.04 1.22 -27.63
C VAL A 436 -30.12 1.88 -28.50
N GLY A 437 -29.74 2.24 -29.71
CA GLY A 437 -30.60 2.79 -30.75
C GLY A 437 -30.59 1.87 -31.95
#